data_AF-A0A7J2J4D5-F1
#
_entry.id   AF-A0A7J2J4D5-F1
#
_cell.length_a   1.000
_cell.length_b   1.000
_cell.length_c   1.000
_cell.angle_alpha   90.00
_cell.angle_beta   90.00
_cell.angle_gamma   90.00
#
_symmetry.space_group_name_H-M   'P 1'
#
loop_
_entity.id
_entity.type
_entity.pdbx_description
1 polymer ?
#
loop_
_entity_poly.entity_id
_entity_poly.type
_entity_poly.pdbx_seq_one_letter_code
_entity_poly.pdbx_strand_id
1 'polypeptide(L)'
;LVISKPSGTAAQVGVPIASRIAFESEKSLLVTRDLEEAIEVLNPRKVYIGELPERGGRRKLDYEEVVSQLEEGDVMFVVSGSPPGVSSRDQELGEVVYLIERDLGSIGAVAVFLYEILKLKKEG
;
A
#
# COMPACT_ATOMS: atom_id res chain seq x y z
N LEU A 1 -4.64 1.22 -8.47
CA LEU A 1 -3.37 0.61 -7.98
C LEU A 1 -2.22 1.56 -8.30
N VAL A 2 -1.24 1.69 -7.41
CA VAL A 2 -0.04 2.52 -7.64
C VAL A 2 1.20 1.63 -7.58
N ILE A 3 2.09 1.79 -8.55
CA ILE A 3 3.45 1.25 -8.49
C ILE A 3 4.39 2.44 -8.34
N SER A 4 5.09 2.49 -7.22
CA SER A 4 6.04 3.54 -6.91
C SER A 4 7.46 3.00 -6.94
N LYS A 5 8.40 3.78 -7.49
CA LYS A 5 9.83 3.44 -7.56
C LYS A 5 10.12 2.07 -8.16
N PRO A 6 9.50 1.69 -9.30
CA PRO A 6 9.86 0.42 -9.94
C PRO A 6 11.33 0.49 -10.40
N SER A 7 12.07 -0.61 -10.20
CA SER A 7 13.47 -0.69 -10.61
C SER A 7 13.82 -2.06 -11.20
N GLY A 8 14.95 -2.15 -11.90
CA GLY A 8 15.42 -3.38 -12.51
C GLY A 8 14.38 -4.06 -13.41
N THR A 9 14.24 -5.38 -13.27
CA THR A 9 13.28 -6.19 -14.05
C THR A 9 11.82 -5.80 -13.77
N ALA A 10 11.50 -5.33 -12.57
CA ALA A 10 10.15 -4.87 -12.27
C ALA A 10 9.77 -3.65 -13.13
N ALA A 11 10.70 -2.71 -13.34
CA ALA A 11 10.48 -1.57 -14.23
C ALA A 11 10.43 -1.96 -15.71
N GLN A 12 11.38 -2.81 -16.15
CA GLN A 12 11.55 -3.13 -17.58
C GLN A 12 10.51 -4.10 -18.13
N VAL A 13 10.04 -5.04 -17.30
CA VAL A 13 9.15 -6.14 -17.71
C VAL A 13 7.85 -6.12 -16.91
N GLY A 14 7.94 -5.96 -15.58
CA GLY A 14 6.79 -6.01 -14.68
C GLY A 14 5.77 -4.90 -14.95
N VAL A 15 6.21 -3.64 -15.05
CA VAL A 15 5.34 -2.49 -15.31
C VAL A 15 4.62 -2.60 -16.65
N PRO A 16 5.27 -2.92 -17.79
CA PRO A 16 4.55 -3.16 -19.05
C PRO A 16 3.47 -4.24 -18.94
N ILE A 17 3.76 -5.35 -18.27
CA ILE A 17 2.78 -6.44 -18.08
C ILE A 17 1.60 -5.96 -17.21
N ALA A 18 1.88 -5.29 -16.09
CA ALA A 18 0.86 -4.77 -15.20
C ALA A 18 -0.01 -3.72 -15.90
N SER A 19 0.60 -2.84 -16.70
CA SER A 19 -0.12 -1.82 -17.48
C SER A 19 -1.06 -2.44 -18.51
N ARG A 20 -0.63 -3.50 -19.21
CA ARG A 20 -1.49 -4.23 -20.15
C ARG A 20 -2.68 -4.87 -19.42
N ILE A 21 -2.43 -5.57 -18.31
CA ILE A 21 -3.48 -6.22 -17.51
C ILE A 21 -4.49 -5.19 -17.00
N ALA A 22 -4.02 -4.05 -16.51
CA ALA A 22 -4.89 -2.98 -16.03
C ALA A 22 -5.76 -2.41 -17.15
N PHE A 23 -5.19 -2.20 -18.34
CA PHE A 23 -5.92 -1.75 -19.53
C PHE A 23 -7.00 -2.77 -19.95
N GLU A 24 -6.63 -4.05 -20.07
CA GLU A 24 -7.56 -5.13 -20.44
C GLU A 24 -8.68 -5.35 -19.40
N SER A 25 -8.42 -5.02 -18.13
CA SER A 25 -9.37 -5.17 -17.03
C SER A 25 -10.20 -3.91 -16.76
N GLU A 26 -10.06 -2.86 -17.57
CA GLU A 26 -10.67 -1.54 -17.34
C GLU A 26 -10.42 -0.99 -15.92
N LYS A 27 -9.19 -1.18 -15.43
CA LYS A 27 -8.74 -0.70 -14.10
C LYS A 27 -7.65 0.34 -14.23
N SER A 28 -7.59 1.24 -13.24
CA SER A 28 -6.56 2.28 -13.17
C SER A 28 -5.27 1.76 -12.54
N LEU A 29 -4.17 1.98 -13.25
CA LEU A 29 -2.80 1.82 -12.76
C LEU A 29 -2.04 3.15 -12.90
N LEU A 30 -1.47 3.63 -11.80
CA LEU A 30 -0.57 4.77 -11.79
C LEU A 30 0.85 4.28 -11.51
N VAL A 31 1.82 4.77 -12.28
CA VAL A 31 3.24 4.49 -12.05
C VAL A 31 3.94 5.81 -11.73
N THR A 32 4.64 5.86 -10.61
CA THR A 32 5.35 7.04 -10.11
C THR A 32 6.82 6.74 -9.87
N ARG A 33 7.64 7.79 -9.90
CA ARG A 33 9.09 7.74 -9.69
C ARG A 33 9.43 7.33 -8.26
N ASP A 34 8.69 7.84 -7.29
CA ASP A 34 8.88 7.61 -5.86
C ASP A 34 7.56 7.79 -5.08
N LEU A 35 7.59 7.53 -3.77
CA LEU A 35 6.40 7.56 -2.93
C LEU A 35 5.95 9.01 -2.69
N GLU A 36 6.89 9.96 -2.68
CA GLU A 36 6.62 11.39 -2.56
C GLU A 36 5.71 11.86 -3.71
N GLU A 37 6.05 11.53 -4.97
CA GLU A 37 5.23 11.83 -6.15
C GLU A 37 3.85 11.14 -6.09
N ALA A 38 3.78 9.90 -5.62
CA ALA A 38 2.50 9.21 -5.46
C ALA A 38 1.57 9.92 -4.47
N ILE A 39 2.12 10.37 -3.35
CA ILE A 39 1.38 11.11 -2.32
C ILE A 39 0.97 12.49 -2.85
N GLU A 40 1.86 13.18 -3.57
CA GLU A 40 1.55 14.49 -4.18
C GLU A 40 0.39 14.40 -5.17
N VAL A 41 0.44 13.43 -6.10
CA VAL A 41 -0.56 13.28 -7.17
C VAL A 41 -1.91 12.84 -6.62
N LEU A 42 -1.93 11.91 -5.66
CA LEU A 42 -3.17 11.33 -5.13
C LEU A 42 -3.73 12.12 -3.95
N ASN A 43 -2.90 12.94 -3.29
CA ASN A 43 -3.24 13.75 -2.12
C ASN A 43 -4.11 12.98 -1.09
N PRO A 44 -3.69 11.77 -0.66
CA PRO A 44 -4.48 10.97 0.26
C PRO A 44 -4.57 11.67 1.60
N ARG A 45 -5.71 11.53 2.27
CA ARG A 45 -5.93 12.04 3.63
C ARG A 45 -4.97 11.41 4.63
N LYS A 46 -4.70 10.12 4.46
CA LYS A 46 -3.86 9.33 5.38
C LYS A 46 -3.01 8.34 4.60
N VAL A 47 -1.75 8.23 5.00
CA VAL A 47 -0.80 7.25 4.46
C VAL A 47 -0.40 6.31 5.57
N TYR A 48 -0.66 5.01 5.37
CA TYR A 48 -0.20 3.94 6.23
C TYR A 48 0.90 3.16 5.52
N ILE A 49 2.03 2.97 6.21
CA ILE A 49 3.16 2.18 5.72
C ILE A 49 3.12 0.82 6.41
N GLY A 50 2.75 -0.22 5.66
CA GLY A 50 2.69 -1.59 6.15
C GLY A 50 4.09 -2.21 6.25
N GLU A 51 4.51 -2.48 7.48
CA GLU A 51 5.79 -3.13 7.78
C GLU A 51 5.67 -4.18 8.88
N LEU A 52 6.61 -5.12 8.88
CA LEU A 52 6.71 -6.09 9.97
C LEU A 52 7.23 -5.42 11.25
N PRO A 53 6.85 -5.92 12.45
CA PRO A 53 7.37 -5.37 13.71
C PRO A 53 8.90 -5.30 13.74
N GLU A 54 9.59 -6.34 13.28
CA GLU A 54 11.06 -6.40 13.23
C GLU A 54 11.69 -5.46 12.19
N ARG A 55 10.89 -4.83 11.33
CA ARG A 55 11.31 -3.89 10.27
C ARG A 55 10.84 -2.45 10.51
N GLY A 56 10.32 -2.17 11.70
CA GLY A 56 9.90 -0.82 12.09
C GLY A 56 8.39 -0.64 12.22
N GLY A 57 7.59 -1.69 12.07
CA GLY A 57 6.16 -1.67 12.40
C GLY A 57 5.93 -1.25 13.86
N ARG A 58 5.40 -0.03 14.08
CA ARG A 58 5.37 0.59 15.42
C ARG A 58 4.16 0.18 16.24
N ARG A 59 3.03 -0.01 15.59
CA ARG A 59 1.77 -0.44 16.21
C ARG A 59 0.97 -1.33 15.27
N LYS A 60 0.07 -2.12 15.85
CA LYS A 60 -0.91 -2.87 15.06
C LYS A 60 -1.86 -1.86 14.39
N LEU A 61 -2.19 -2.11 13.13
CA LEU A 61 -3.15 -1.29 12.40
C LEU A 61 -4.54 -1.42 13.07
N ASP A 62 -5.18 -0.28 13.29
CA ASP A 62 -6.56 -0.18 13.72
C ASP A 62 -7.45 -0.03 12.47
N TYR A 63 -8.23 -1.05 12.15
CA TYR A 63 -9.08 -1.05 10.96
C TYR A 63 -10.30 -0.14 11.10
N GLU A 64 -10.79 0.10 12.32
CA GLU A 64 -11.91 1.04 12.54
C GLU A 64 -11.43 2.47 12.26
N GLU A 65 -10.22 2.82 12.69
CA GLU A 65 -9.58 4.09 12.34
C GLU A 65 -9.46 4.26 10.82
N VAL A 66 -9.01 3.23 10.10
CA VAL A 66 -8.91 3.28 8.62
C VAL A 66 -10.28 3.52 7.98
N VAL A 67 -11.32 2.82 8.42
CA VAL A 67 -12.69 3.00 7.90
C VAL A 67 -13.17 4.43 8.15
N SER A 68 -12.94 4.98 9.34
CA SER A 68 -13.26 6.38 9.64
C SER A 68 -12.49 7.36 8.75
N GLN A 69 -11.19 7.15 8.51
CA GLN A 69 -10.44 8.00 7.57
C GLN A 69 -11.00 7.91 6.14
N LEU A 70 -11.48 6.73 5.71
CA LEU A 70 -12.09 6.50 4.39
C LEU A 70 -13.44 7.21 4.20
N GLU A 71 -14.14 7.57 5.27
CA GLU A 71 -15.39 8.36 5.19
C GLU A 71 -15.10 9.83 4.84
N GLU A 72 -13.92 10.32 5.19
CA GLU A 72 -13.55 11.71 5.02
C GLU A 72 -12.60 11.96 3.82
N GLY A 73 -11.99 10.91 3.27
CA GLY A 73 -11.12 11.03 2.09
C GLY A 73 -10.38 9.74 1.75
N ASP A 74 -9.55 9.78 0.71
CA ASP A 74 -8.81 8.61 0.27
C ASP A 74 -7.70 8.22 1.26
N VAL A 75 -7.53 6.92 1.49
CA VAL A 75 -6.46 6.36 2.31
C VAL A 75 -5.49 5.60 1.41
N MET A 76 -4.19 5.84 1.59
CA MET A 76 -3.13 5.10 0.94
C MET A 76 -2.54 4.07 1.91
N PHE A 77 -2.53 2.80 1.50
CA PHE A 77 -1.84 1.72 2.20
C PHE A 77 -0.64 1.25 1.36
N VAL A 78 0.56 1.41 1.88
CA VAL A 78 1.82 1.11 1.20
C VAL A 78 2.36 -0.23 1.67
N VAL A 79 2.74 -1.08 0.72
CA VAL A 79 3.43 -2.35 0.98
C VAL A 79 4.68 -2.42 0.11
N SER A 80 5.74 -3.06 0.61
CA SER A 80 6.93 -3.29 -0.21
C SER A 80 6.71 -4.41 -1.22
N GLY A 81 7.10 -4.17 -2.47
CA GLY A 81 7.01 -5.16 -3.55
C GLY A 81 8.02 -6.31 -3.46
N SER A 82 9.08 -6.15 -2.67
CA SER A 82 10.13 -7.15 -2.48
C SER A 82 10.93 -6.88 -1.19
N PRO A 83 11.64 -7.87 -0.63
CA PRO A 83 12.61 -7.62 0.44
C PRO A 83 13.62 -6.51 0.06
N PRO A 84 14.14 -5.73 1.02
CA PRO A 84 14.06 -5.89 2.48
C PRO A 84 12.85 -5.21 3.15
N GLY A 85 11.94 -4.57 2.41
CA GLY A 85 10.87 -3.74 2.98
C GLY A 85 10.85 -2.33 2.36
N VAL A 86 10.11 -1.42 2.97
CA VAL A 86 10.02 0.01 2.70
C VAL A 86 11.21 0.69 3.36
N SER A 87 11.88 1.59 2.63
CA SER A 87 13.07 2.26 3.15
C SER A 87 12.73 3.16 4.34
N SER A 88 13.69 3.40 5.25
CA SER A 88 13.46 4.30 6.40
C SER A 88 13.02 5.69 5.97
N ARG A 89 13.53 6.20 4.84
CA ARG A 89 13.09 7.47 4.26
C ARG A 89 11.62 7.43 3.83
N ASP A 90 11.19 6.37 3.15
CA ASP A 90 9.80 6.22 2.71
C ASP A 90 8.86 5.96 3.90
N GLN A 91 9.35 5.32 4.97
CA GLN A 91 8.61 5.13 6.21
C GLN A 91 8.28 6.46 6.93
N GLU A 92 9.08 7.51 6.73
CA GLU A 92 8.83 8.84 7.30
C GLU A 92 7.66 9.58 6.62
N LEU A 93 7.23 9.13 5.43
CA LEU A 93 6.15 9.75 4.65
C LEU A 93 4.75 9.33 5.11
N GLY A 94 4.65 8.46 6.11
CA GLY A 94 3.36 7.98 6.62
C GLY A 94 3.46 7.36 7.99
N GLU A 95 2.35 6.78 8.44
CA GLU A 95 2.28 6.10 9.72
C GLU A 95 2.67 4.63 9.56
N VAL A 96 3.75 4.22 10.22
CA VAL A 96 4.29 2.85 10.12
C VAL A 96 3.52 1.89 11.03
N VAL A 97 2.83 0.93 10.43
CA VAL A 97 1.92 -0.02 11.08
C VAL A 97 2.26 -1.46 10.70
N TYR A 98 1.83 -2.43 11.52
CA TYR A 98 1.85 -3.84 11.16
C TYR A 98 0.43 -4.42 11.15
N LEU A 99 0.13 -5.28 10.17
CA LEU A 99 -1.14 -6.02 10.09
C LEU A 99 -1.10 -7.26 11.01
N ILE A 100 0.03 -7.96 10.98
CA ILE A 100 0.29 -9.21 11.68
C ILE A 100 1.79 -9.32 11.96
N GLU A 101 2.16 -10.14 12.95
CA GLU A 101 3.56 -10.36 13.39
C GLU A 101 4.37 -11.28 12.46
N ARG A 102 3.79 -11.76 11.35
CA ARG A 102 4.42 -12.70 10.43
C ARG A 102 4.42 -12.16 9.00
N ASP A 103 5.47 -12.48 8.25
CA ASP A 103 5.55 -12.13 6.84
C ASP A 103 4.55 -12.96 6.00
N LEU A 104 3.55 -12.27 5.43
CA LEU A 104 2.58 -12.84 4.49
C LEU A 104 2.93 -12.52 3.03
N GLY A 105 4.04 -11.81 2.79
CA GLY A 105 4.32 -11.13 1.53
C GLY A 105 3.33 -10.00 1.24
N SER A 106 3.63 -9.22 0.21
CA SER A 106 2.83 -8.05 -0.20
C SER A 106 1.39 -8.41 -0.59
N ILE A 107 1.20 -9.51 -1.32
CA ILE A 107 -0.13 -9.98 -1.75
C ILE A 107 -0.97 -10.39 -0.52
N GLY A 108 -0.39 -11.16 0.40
CA GLY A 108 -1.09 -11.59 1.61
C GLY A 108 -1.44 -10.43 2.52
N ALA A 109 -0.51 -9.48 2.70
CA ALA A 109 -0.76 -8.24 3.43
C ALA A 109 -1.93 -7.43 2.84
N VAL A 110 -1.93 -7.21 1.52
CA VAL A 110 -3.01 -6.49 0.84
C VAL A 110 -4.34 -7.24 0.94
N ALA A 111 -4.33 -8.57 0.81
CA ALA A 111 -5.55 -9.38 0.92
C ALA A 111 -6.17 -9.28 2.33
N VAL A 112 -5.36 -9.39 3.39
CA VAL A 112 -5.82 -9.22 4.77
C VAL A 112 -6.35 -7.81 5.00
N PHE A 113 -5.58 -6.79 4.59
CA PHE A 113 -5.99 -5.40 4.73
C PHE A 113 -7.35 -5.14 4.06
N LEU A 114 -7.50 -5.52 2.79
CA LEU A 114 -8.76 -5.32 2.06
C LEU A 114 -9.91 -6.14 2.65
N TYR A 115 -9.67 -7.36 3.11
CA TYR A 115 -10.69 -8.21 3.71
C TYR A 115 -11.28 -7.57 4.98
N GLU A 116 -10.44 -7.09 5.90
CA GLU A 116 -10.89 -6.47 7.15
C GLU A 116 -11.68 -5.17 6.88
N ILE A 117 -11.20 -4.34 5.95
CA ILE A 117 -11.93 -3.11 5.54
C ILE A 117 -13.29 -3.44 4.92
N LEU A 118 -13.35 -4.42 4.01
CA LEU A 118 -14.60 -4.83 3.38
C LEU A 118 -15.58 -5.49 4.36
N LYS A 119 -15.07 -6.19 5.37
CA LYS A 119 -15.88 -6.79 6.43
C LYS A 119 -16.57 -5.70 7.26
N LEU A 120 -15.80 -4.73 7.77
CA LEU A 120 -16.33 -3.63 8.57
C LEU A 120 -17.35 -2.78 7.78
N LYS A 121 -17.08 -2.51 6.50
CA LYS A 121 -18.02 -1.78 5.62
C LYS A 121 -19.32 -2.52 5.28
N LYS A 122 -19.40 -3.83 5.54
CA LYS A 122 -20.65 -4.60 5.36
C LYS A 122 -21.47 -4.70 6.65
N GLU A 123 -20.85 -4.47 7.79
CA GLU A 123 -21.46 -4.58 9.11
C GLU A 123 -22.05 -3.23 9.59
N GLY A 124 -21.66 -2.10 8.98
CA GLY A 124 -22.26 -0.77 9.14
C GLY A 124 -23.17 -0.38 7.99
#